data_AF-A0A7V2XY70-F1
#
_entry.id   AF-A0A7V2XY70-F1
#
_cell.length_a   1.000
_cell.length_b   1.000
_cell.length_c   1.000
_cell.angle_alpha   90.00
_cell.angle_beta   90.00
_cell.angle_gamma   90.00
#
_symmetry.space_group_name_H-M   'P 1'
#
loop_
_entity.id
_entity.type
_entity.pdbx_description
1 polymer ?
#
loop_
_entity_poly.entity_id
_entity_poly.type
_entity_poly.pdbx_seq_one_letter_code
_entity_poly.pdbx_strand_id
1 'polypeptide(L)' 'MTQWKCSNCGYTFGAETVPDRCPSCQKACSFHDVTCYIPECGGPGNIDPRLAGSNEGAPLKKEK' A
#
# COMPACT_ATOMS: atom_id res chain seq x y z
N MET A 1 9.82 3.92 4.91
CA MET A 1 9.57 2.91 3.86
C MET A 1 8.07 2.73 3.75
N THR A 2 7.52 2.86 2.54
CA THR A 2 6.08 2.82 2.27
C THR A 2 5.65 1.38 1.97
N GLN A 3 4.57 0.92 2.57
CA GLN A 3 3.97 -0.38 2.31
C GLN A 3 2.99 -0.26 1.15
N TRP A 4 3.21 -1.05 0.11
CA TRP A 4 2.38 -1.09 -1.07
C TRP A 4 1.63 -2.40 -1.13
N LYS A 5 0.36 -2.34 -1.52
CA LYS A 5 -0.50 -3.51 -1.76
C LYS A 5 -0.92 -3.57 -3.22
N CYS A 6 -0.66 -4.70 -3.87
CA CYS A 6 -1.15 -4.97 -5.20
C CYS A 6 -2.67 -5.15 -5.20
N SER A 7 -3.38 -4.40 -6.04
CA SER A 7 -4.83 -4.54 -6.19
C SER A 7 -5.26 -5.82 -6.93
N ASN A 8 -4.34 -6.44 -7.66
CA ASN A 8 -4.66 -7.60 -8.49
C ASN A 8 -4.54 -8.92 -7.70
N CYS A 9 -3.40 -9.15 -7.05
CA CYS A 9 -3.13 -10.39 -6.31
C CYS A 9 -3.14 -10.22 -4.78
N GLY A 10 -3.21 -8.99 -4.28
CA GLY A 10 -3.12 -8.72 -2.83
C GLY A 10 -1.70 -8.76 -2.25
N TYR A 11 -0.67 -8.92 -3.08
CA TYR A 11 0.73 -8.94 -2.64
C TYR A 11 1.14 -7.61 -2.00
N THR A 12 1.68 -7.66 -0.78
CA THR A 12 2.19 -6.50 -0.05
C THR A 12 3.71 -6.48 -0.01
N PHE A 13 4.31 -5.30 -0.18
CA PHE A 13 5.76 -5.12 -0.09
C PHE A 13 6.14 -3.70 0.31
N GLY A 14 7.27 -3.56 1.02
CA GLY A 14 7.83 -2.27 1.39
C GLY A 14 8.78 -1.74 0.33
N ALA A 15 8.46 -0.60 -0.29
CA ALA A 15 9.32 0.08 -1.27
C ALA A 15 9.05 1.58 -1.29
N GLU A 16 10.00 2.38 -1.80
CA GLU A 16 9.81 3.82 -1.99
C GLU A 16 8.96 4.11 -3.23
N THR A 17 9.10 3.27 -4.27
CA THR A 17 8.39 3.39 -5.54
C THR A 17 7.87 2.04 -6.01
N VAL A 18 6.70 2.03 -6.64
CA VAL A 18 6.10 0.81 -7.19
C VAL A 18 6.69 0.50 -8.58
N PRO A 19 7.01 -0.77 -8.87
CA PRO A 19 7.43 -1.17 -10.20
C PRO A 19 6.24 -1.19 -11.16
N ASP A 20 6.52 -1.01 -12.45
CA ASP A 20 5.51 -1.07 -13.52
C ASP A 20 4.84 -2.46 -13.58
N ARG A 21 5.59 -3.52 -13.22
CA ARG A 21 5.10 -4.89 -13.13
C ARG A 21 5.21 -5.42 -11.70
N CYS A 22 4.14 -6.06 -11.23
CA CYS A 22 4.15 -6.70 -9.92
C CYS A 22 5.12 -7.90 -9.89
N PRO A 23 6.01 -8.01 -8.89
CA PRO A 23 6.94 -9.14 -8.79
C PRO A 23 6.23 -10.47 -8.51
N SER A 24 5.02 -10.43 -7.94
CA SER A 24 4.24 -11.64 -7.62
C SER A 24 3.45 -12.15 -8.83
N CYS A 25 2.68 -11.29 -9.51
CA CYS A 25 1.82 -11.70 -10.63
C CYS A 25 2.34 -11.30 -12.02
N GLN A 26 3.49 -10.62 -12.10
CA GLN A 26 4.22 -10.23 -13.32
C GLN A 26 3.41 -9.41 -14.35
N LYS A 27 2.31 -8.80 -13.90
CA LYS A 27 1.41 -7.97 -14.71
C LYS A 27 1.51 -6.50 -14.28
N ALA A 28 1.13 -5.60 -15.18
CA ALA A 28 0.93 -4.20 -14.83
C ALA A 28 -0.29 -4.09 -13.91
N CYS A 29 -0.08 -3.60 -12.68
CA CYS A 29 -1.09 -3.58 -11.63
C CYS A 29 -1.03 -2.26 -10.87
N SER A 30 -2.19 -1.81 -10.40
CA SER A 30 -2.26 -0.67 -9.49
C SER A 30 -1.82 -1.11 -8.09
N PHE A 31 -1.02 -0.26 -7.45
CA PHE A 31 -0.56 -0.45 -6.08
C PHE A 31 -1.14 0.64 -5.21
N HIS A 32 -1.69 0.25 -4.06
CA HIS A 32 -2.24 1.17 -3.08
C HIS A 32 -1.27 1.26 -1.93
N ASP A 33 -1.06 2.48 -1.46
CA ASP A 33 -0.35 2.70 -0.21
C ASP A 33 -1.21 2.20 0.95
N VAL A 34 -0.65 1.29 1.72
CA VAL A 34 -1.26 0.68 2.91
C VAL A 34 -0.40 0.92 4.14
N THR A 35 0.46 1.94 4.09
CA THR A 35 1.37 2.27 5.18
C THR A 35 0.59 2.75 6.39
N CYS A 36 0.88 2.16 7.53
CA CYS A 36 0.37 2.61 8.80
C CYS A 36 1.08 3.91 9.22
N TYR A 37 0.41 5.05 9.06
CA TYR A 37 0.92 6.35 9.53
C TYR A 37 0.43 6.73 10.93
N ILE A 38 -0.52 5.96 11.48
CA ILE A 38 -1.13 6.24 12.78
C ILE A 38 -0.43 5.40 13.86
N PRO A 39 -0.01 5.99 14.99
CA PRO A 39 0.68 5.24 16.05
C PRO A 39 -0.16 4.10 16.63
N GLU A 40 -1.49 4.24 16.65
CA GLU A 40 -2.42 3.20 17.15
C GLU A 40 -2.57 1.99 16.23
N CYS A 41 -2.20 2.11 14.96
CA CYS A 41 -2.26 1.01 13.99
C CYS A 41 -0.95 0.18 13.96
N GLY A 42 0.13 0.67 14.57
CA GLY A 42 1.44 0.01 14.61
C GLY A 42 2.61 0.90 14.18
N GLY A 43 2.35 2.10 13.67
CA GLY A 43 3.38 3.06 13.31
C GLY A 43 4.13 2.77 11.99
N PRO A 44 5.05 3.66 11.61
CA PRO A 44 5.70 3.66 10.30
C PRO A 44 6.53 2.39 10.10
N GLY A 45 6.13 1.58 9.12
CA GLY A 45 6.74 0.29 8.80
C GLY A 45 5.76 -0.88 8.84
N ASN A 46 4.62 -0.70 9.53
CA ASN A 46 3.54 -1.68 9.56
C ASN A 46 2.51 -1.44 8.46
N ILE A 47 1.79 -2.50 8.10
CA ILE A 47 0.66 -2.44 7.17
C ILE A 47 -0.59 -2.11 7.98
N ASP A 48 -1.36 -1.13 7.53
CA ASP A 48 -2.64 -0.81 8.16
C ASP A 48 -3.67 -1.92 7.87
N PRO A 49 -4.17 -2.65 8.89
CA PRO A 49 -5.12 -3.74 8.71
C PRO A 49 -6.47 -3.25 8.14
N ARG A 50 -6.81 -1.97 8.32
CA ARG A 50 -8.03 -1.35 7.77
C ARG A 50 -7.89 -1.14 6.27
N LEU A 51 -6.68 -0.83 5.80
CA LEU A 51 -6.38 -0.69 4.36
C LEU A 51 -6.13 -2.06 3.69
N ALA A 52 -5.71 -3.07 4.47
CA ALA A 52 -5.59 -4.44 4.00
C ALA A 52 -6.94 -5.12 3.72
N GLY A 53 -8.03 -4.69 4.36
CA GLY A 53 -9.39 -5.21 4.16
C GLY A 53 -10.29 -4.23 3.41
N SER A 54 -10.35 -4.35 2.09
CA SER A 54 -11.45 -3.92 1.20
C SER A 54 -12.31 -2.73 1.66
N ASN A 55 -11.95 -1.48 1.27
CA ASN A 55 -12.82 -0.60 0.45
C ASN A 55 -12.39 0.87 0.28
N GLU A 56 -11.28 1.39 0.82
CA GLU A 56 -10.96 2.81 0.62
C GLU A 56 -9.48 3.06 0.32
N GLY A 57 -9.17 3.22 -0.97
CA GLY A 57 -7.98 3.95 -1.40
C GLY A 57 -8.21 5.43 -1.12
N ALA A 58 -7.76 5.92 0.04
CA ALA A 58 -7.68 7.36 0.27
C ALA A 58 -6.38 7.90 -0.35
N PRO A 59 -6.45 8.80 -1.35
CA PRO A 59 -5.27 9.45 -1.88
C PRO A 59 -4.71 10.41 -0.83
N LEU A 60 -3.62 10.02 -0.17
CA LEU A 60 -2.74 10.96 0.51
C LEU A 60 -2.09 11.86 -0.56
N LYS A 61 -2.73 13.03 -0.75
CA LYS A 61 -2.23 14.35 -1.19
C LYS A 61 -3.46 15.17 -1.62
N LYS A 62 -3.74 16.36 -1.10
CA LYS A 62 -2.81 17.48 -0.96
C LYS A 62 -3.28 18.43 0.14
N GLU A 63 -2.30 18.95 0.88
CA GLU A 63 -2.39 20.19 1.66
C GLU A 63 -3.13 21.31 0.89
N LYS A 64 -4.03 22.03 1.56
CA LYS A 64 -4.23 23.46 1.37
C LYS A 64 -4.85 24.11 2.60
#